data_AF-T2JE92-F1
#
_entry.id   AF-T2JE92-F1
#
_cell.length_a   1.000
_cell.length_b   1.000
_cell.length_c   1.000
_cell.angle_alpha   90.00
_cell.angle_beta   90.00
_cell.angle_gamma   90.00
#
_symmetry.space_group_name_H-M   'P 1'
#
loop_
_entity.id
_entity.type
_entity.pdbx_description
1 polymer ?
#
loop_
_entity_poly.entity_id
_entity_poly.type
_entity_poly.pdbx_seq_one_letter_code
_entity_poly.pdbx_strand_id
1 'polypeptide(L)'
;MDAGDDLIAWSATALQESPEKSSSAHLKVQEVFAHWLPVINHFIQPTEPKAIVETGVFDREPVAQWGDNQCVTLLGDAAHLIRPSLGLGTTLALQDAVTLARNLADITLTDIERLGLAIQNYERERMAVTTPLLEKARQGGYDSHAEDQADRLKIAFETQLASVRSK
;
A
#
# COMPACT_ATOMS: atom_id res chain seq x y z
N MET A 1 -11.56 1.07 -9.31
CA MET A 1 -11.15 2.14 -10.26
C MET A 1 -12.31 2.31 -11.20
N ASP A 2 -12.91 3.49 -11.26
CA ASP A 2 -13.94 3.78 -12.25
C ASP A 2 -13.24 4.29 -13.51
N ALA A 3 -13.35 3.54 -14.60
CA ALA A 3 -12.79 3.90 -15.89
C ALA A 3 -13.87 4.45 -16.85
N GLY A 4 -15.12 4.52 -16.42
CA GLY A 4 -16.28 4.72 -17.29
C GLY A 4 -16.73 3.42 -17.99
N ASP A 5 -17.77 3.55 -18.82
CA ASP A 5 -18.46 2.39 -19.42
C ASP A 5 -17.71 1.76 -20.61
N ASP A 6 -16.85 2.54 -21.29
CA ASP A 6 -16.19 2.14 -22.54
C ASP A 6 -14.71 1.79 -22.36
N LEU A 7 -14.17 1.88 -21.15
CA LEU A 7 -12.75 1.68 -20.88
C LEU A 7 -12.52 0.57 -19.86
N ILE A 8 -11.41 -0.13 -20.05
CA ILE A 8 -10.91 -1.11 -19.09
C ILE A 8 -9.60 -0.56 -18.53
N ALA A 9 -9.56 -0.37 -17.22
CA ALA A 9 -8.32 -0.13 -16.51
C ALA A 9 -7.76 -1.45 -15.98
N TRP A 10 -6.46 -1.64 -16.14
CA TRP A 10 -5.75 -2.79 -15.61
C TRP A 10 -4.54 -2.34 -14.80
N SER A 11 -4.17 -3.16 -13.83
CA SER A 11 -2.96 -2.99 -13.02
C SER A 11 -2.35 -4.36 -12.80
N ALA A 12 -1.03 -4.44 -12.79
CA ALA A 12 -0.31 -5.66 -12.51
C ALA A 12 0.92 -5.36 -11.66
N THR A 13 1.36 -6.35 -10.87
CA THR A 13 2.56 -6.26 -10.05
C THR A 13 3.48 -7.43 -10.39
N ALA A 14 4.79 -7.17 -10.32
CA ALA A 14 5.80 -8.19 -10.48
C ALA A 14 6.99 -7.86 -9.59
N LEU A 15 7.65 -8.90 -9.07
CA LEU A 15 8.93 -8.74 -8.40
C LEU A 15 9.99 -8.32 -9.42
N GLN A 16 10.83 -7.35 -9.06
CA GLN A 16 11.95 -6.88 -9.87
C GLN A 16 13.21 -6.87 -9.00
N GLU A 17 14.34 -7.25 -9.59
CA GLU A 17 15.66 -7.20 -8.91
C GLU A 17 16.22 -5.77 -8.89
N SER A 18 15.85 -4.96 -9.88
CA SER A 18 16.30 -3.57 -10.02
C SER A 18 15.22 -2.59 -9.53
N PRO A 19 15.59 -1.53 -8.79
CA PRO A 19 14.68 -0.44 -8.46
C PRO A 19 14.48 0.55 -9.62
N GLU A 20 15.31 0.44 -10.67
CA GLU A 20 15.25 1.34 -11.84
C GLU A 20 14.02 1.06 -12.71
N LYS A 21 13.42 2.12 -13.23
CA LYS A 21 12.33 2.00 -14.20
C LYS A 21 12.84 1.43 -15.51
N SER A 22 11.98 0.68 -16.18
CA SER A 22 12.26 0.17 -17.52
C SER A 22 12.35 1.32 -18.52
N SER A 23 13.18 1.17 -19.54
CA SER A 23 13.22 2.10 -20.68
C SER A 23 11.89 2.14 -21.44
N SER A 24 11.13 1.04 -21.39
CA SER A 24 9.77 0.93 -21.90
C SER A 24 8.92 0.06 -20.97
N ALA A 25 7.98 0.69 -20.26
CA ALA A 25 7.02 -0.01 -19.42
C ALA A 25 6.15 -1.00 -20.22
N HIS A 26 5.84 -0.66 -21.49
CA HIS A 26 5.04 -1.52 -22.37
C HIS A 26 5.77 -2.82 -22.75
N LEU A 27 7.06 -2.73 -23.09
CA LEU A 27 7.85 -3.92 -23.38
C LEU A 27 8.05 -4.77 -22.12
N LYS A 28 8.36 -4.12 -20.99
CA LYS A 28 8.53 -4.82 -19.70
C LYS A 28 7.28 -5.61 -19.33
N VAL A 29 6.09 -5.03 -19.42
CA VAL A 29 4.85 -5.75 -19.08
C VAL A 29 4.56 -6.88 -20.08
N GLN A 30 4.86 -6.72 -21.37
CA GLN A 30 4.73 -7.82 -22.33
C GLN A 30 5.67 -8.99 -22.02
N GLU A 31 6.91 -8.71 -21.63
CA GLU A 31 7.89 -9.73 -21.24
C GLU A 31 7.47 -10.47 -19.97
N VAL A 32 7.11 -9.73 -18.92
CA VAL A 32 6.71 -10.30 -17.62
C VAL A 32 5.49 -11.19 -17.74
N PHE A 33 4.51 -10.82 -18.56
CA PHE A 33 3.24 -11.53 -18.69
C PHE A 33 3.15 -12.43 -19.94
N ALA A 34 4.26 -12.64 -20.67
CA ALA A 34 4.28 -13.42 -21.91
C ALA A 34 3.72 -14.85 -21.77
N HIS A 35 3.91 -15.46 -20.60
CA HIS A 35 3.49 -16.84 -20.30
C HIS A 35 2.06 -16.93 -19.73
N TRP A 36 1.40 -15.80 -19.50
CA TRP A 36 0.03 -15.78 -18.99
C TRP A 36 -0.96 -16.14 -20.10
N LEU A 37 -2.19 -16.43 -19.69
CA LEU A 37 -3.28 -16.76 -20.61
C LEU A 37 -3.42 -15.70 -21.71
N PRO A 38 -3.73 -16.09 -22.96
CA PRO A 38 -3.79 -15.16 -24.10
C PRO A 38 -4.68 -13.93 -23.86
N VAL A 39 -5.74 -14.05 -23.05
CA VAL A 39 -6.64 -12.95 -22.68
C VAL A 39 -5.90 -11.76 -22.06
N ILE A 40 -4.83 -11.98 -21.29
CA ILE A 40 -4.05 -10.91 -20.66
C ILE A 40 -3.34 -10.05 -21.71
N ASN A 41 -2.81 -10.68 -22.75
CA ASN A 41 -2.17 -9.97 -23.86
C ASN A 41 -3.17 -9.12 -24.66
N HIS A 42 -4.46 -9.49 -24.69
CA HIS A 42 -5.50 -8.68 -25.35
C HIS A 42 -5.76 -7.36 -24.62
N PHE A 43 -5.43 -7.24 -23.32
CA PHE A 43 -5.49 -5.97 -22.59
C PHE A 43 -4.18 -5.18 -22.75
N ILE A 44 -3.03 -5.84 -22.67
CA ILE A 44 -1.72 -5.19 -22.70
C ILE A 44 -1.39 -4.62 -24.10
N GLN A 45 -1.59 -5.40 -25.17
CA GLN A 45 -1.17 -5.00 -26.52
C GLN A 45 -1.81 -3.71 -27.04
N PRO A 46 -3.14 -3.49 -26.93
CA PRO A 46 -3.76 -2.26 -27.45
C PRO A 46 -3.56 -1.05 -26.54
N THR A 47 -3.00 -1.21 -25.33
CA THR A 47 -2.77 -0.07 -24.42
C THR A 47 -1.69 0.84 -25.00
N GLU A 48 -2.00 2.14 -25.15
CA GLU A 48 -1.00 3.11 -25.60
C GLU A 48 0.20 3.14 -24.64
N PRO A 49 1.46 3.06 -25.11
CA PRO A 49 2.62 2.96 -24.22
C PRO A 49 2.72 4.08 -23.18
N LYS A 50 2.33 5.31 -23.55
CA LYS A 50 2.31 6.48 -22.66
C LYS A 50 1.23 6.41 -21.56
N ALA A 51 0.22 5.55 -21.72
CA ALA A 51 -0.82 5.34 -20.72
C ALA A 51 -0.40 4.32 -19.64
N ILE A 52 0.71 3.60 -19.86
CA ILE A 52 1.25 2.65 -18.89
C ILE A 52 2.19 3.39 -17.94
N VAL A 53 1.86 3.35 -16.65
CA VAL A 53 2.68 3.95 -15.59
C VAL A 53 3.39 2.86 -14.81
N GLU A 54 4.72 2.80 -14.96
CA GLU A 54 5.58 1.94 -14.12
C GLU A 54 5.95 2.67 -12.83
N THR A 55 5.61 2.03 -11.70
CA THR A 55 5.85 2.56 -10.36
C THR A 55 6.47 1.47 -9.49
N GLY A 56 7.62 1.76 -8.88
CA GLY A 56 8.23 0.87 -7.90
C GLY A 56 7.46 0.90 -6.58
N VAL A 57 7.36 -0.27 -5.94
CA VAL A 57 6.79 -0.40 -4.60
C VAL A 57 7.93 -0.59 -3.62
N PHE A 58 8.11 0.40 -2.76
CA PHE A 58 9.16 0.43 -1.74
C PHE A 58 8.54 0.54 -0.35
N ASP A 59 9.27 0.03 0.63
CA ASP A 59 9.01 0.26 2.04
C ASP A 59 10.33 0.57 2.76
N ARG A 60 10.23 0.90 4.05
CA ARG A 60 11.39 1.16 4.90
C ARG A 60 11.14 0.61 6.29
N GLU A 61 12.20 0.42 7.06
CA GLU A 61 12.05 0.07 8.46
C GLU A 61 11.33 1.17 9.25
N PRO A 62 10.52 0.80 10.26
CA PRO A 62 9.91 1.76 11.17
C PRO A 62 10.97 2.64 11.82
N VAL A 63 10.71 3.94 11.89
CA VAL A 63 11.59 4.89 12.60
C VAL A 63 11.02 5.18 13.99
N ALA A 64 11.91 5.42 14.95
CA ALA A 64 11.55 5.65 16.34
C ALA A 64 10.90 7.01 16.61
N GLN A 65 10.96 7.94 15.65
CA GLN A 65 10.47 9.32 15.78
C GLN A 65 9.99 9.84 14.42
N TRP A 66 8.84 10.53 14.40
CA TRP A 66 8.27 11.11 13.18
C TRP A 66 8.51 12.60 13.04
N GLY A 67 9.14 13.25 14.00
CA GLY A 67 9.26 14.71 14.03
C GLY A 67 10.48 15.21 14.77
N ASP A 68 10.36 16.39 15.37
CA ASP A 68 11.35 16.97 16.28
C ASP A 68 10.93 16.89 17.76
N ASN A 69 9.79 16.25 18.04
CA ASN A 69 9.13 16.16 19.35
C ASN A 69 8.71 17.51 19.97
N GLN A 70 8.70 18.60 19.19
CA GLN A 70 8.38 19.95 19.67
C GLN A 70 7.25 20.59 18.87
N CYS A 71 7.43 20.76 17.56
CA CYS A 71 6.45 21.46 16.71
C CYS A 71 6.33 20.89 15.30
N VAL A 72 7.18 19.92 14.94
CA VAL A 72 7.15 19.24 13.65
C VAL A 72 6.88 17.76 13.87
N THR A 73 6.00 17.18 13.07
CA THR A 73 5.74 15.73 13.00
C THR A 73 5.32 15.33 11.58
N LEU A 74 5.37 14.03 11.29
CA LEU A 74 4.98 13.44 10.01
C LEU A 74 3.69 12.63 10.17
N LEU A 75 2.98 12.42 9.04
CA LEU A 75 1.80 11.56 8.94
C LEU A 75 1.75 10.88 7.56
N GLY A 76 0.90 9.87 7.42
CA GLY A 76 0.76 9.10 6.18
C GLY A 76 2.07 8.47 5.72
N ASP A 77 2.29 8.40 4.40
CA ASP A 77 3.47 7.76 3.81
C ASP A 77 4.81 8.37 4.27
N ALA A 78 4.82 9.66 4.65
CA ALA A 78 6.01 10.29 5.19
C ALA A 78 6.40 9.70 6.57
N ALA A 79 5.41 9.33 7.38
CA ALA A 79 5.60 8.70 8.68
C ALA A 79 5.76 7.16 8.58
N HIS A 80 4.90 6.50 7.81
CA HIS A 80 4.82 5.04 7.71
C HIS A 80 4.49 4.59 6.28
N LEU A 81 5.51 4.55 5.41
CA LEU A 81 5.35 4.02 4.05
C LEU A 81 5.02 2.52 4.10
N ILE A 82 3.75 2.17 3.87
CA ILE A 82 3.23 0.80 3.91
C ILE A 82 2.97 0.29 2.49
N ARG A 83 3.41 -0.94 2.18
CA ARG A 83 3.19 -1.54 0.86
C ARG A 83 1.69 -1.63 0.53
N PRO A 84 1.28 -1.44 -0.73
CA PRO A 84 -0.13 -1.47 -1.14
C PRO A 84 -0.85 -2.81 -0.91
N SER A 85 -0.13 -3.90 -0.60
CA SER A 85 -0.65 -5.27 -0.43
C SER A 85 -1.79 -5.39 0.60
N LEU A 86 -1.87 -4.49 1.59
CA LEU A 86 -2.98 -4.46 2.54
C LEU A 86 -4.11 -3.51 2.15
N GLY A 87 -3.90 -2.60 1.19
CA GLY A 87 -4.89 -1.58 0.81
C GLY A 87 -5.21 -0.57 1.91
N LEU A 88 -4.33 -0.40 2.90
CA LEU A 88 -4.60 0.41 4.11
C LEU A 88 -3.97 1.81 4.11
N GLY A 89 -3.11 2.16 3.16
CA GLY A 89 -2.32 3.40 3.20
C GLY A 89 -3.17 4.66 3.43
N THR A 90 -4.17 4.90 2.57
CA THR A 90 -5.08 6.06 2.71
C THR A 90 -5.86 6.03 4.02
N THR A 91 -6.38 4.86 4.42
CA THR A 91 -7.11 4.71 5.68
C THR A 91 -6.25 5.08 6.88
N LEU A 92 -4.99 4.64 6.90
CA LEU A 92 -4.05 4.93 7.99
C LEU A 92 -3.67 6.40 8.00
N ALA A 93 -3.42 7.03 6.84
CA ALA A 93 -3.15 8.45 6.75
C ALA A 93 -4.31 9.31 7.27
N LEU A 94 -5.57 8.94 6.96
CA LEU A 94 -6.75 9.61 7.49
C LEU A 94 -6.88 9.42 9.01
N GLN A 95 -6.61 8.22 9.52
CA GLN A 95 -6.58 7.99 10.96
C GLN A 95 -5.49 8.83 11.65
N ASP A 96 -4.32 9.00 11.04
CA ASP A 96 -3.29 9.88 11.59
C ASP A 96 -3.79 11.32 11.69
N ALA A 97 -4.40 11.84 10.63
CA ALA A 97 -4.92 13.21 10.60
C ALA A 97 -5.96 13.45 11.71
N VAL A 98 -6.89 12.50 11.90
CA VAL A 98 -7.91 12.58 12.96
C VAL A 98 -7.26 12.46 14.34
N THR A 99 -6.31 11.54 14.52
CA THR A 99 -5.63 11.36 15.81
C THR A 99 -4.77 12.57 16.17
N LEU A 100 -4.07 13.17 15.20
CA LEU A 100 -3.30 14.39 15.38
C LEU A 100 -4.22 15.55 15.77
N ALA A 101 -5.30 15.77 15.01
CA ALA A 101 -6.27 16.81 15.31
C ALA A 101 -6.87 16.67 16.73
N ARG A 102 -7.19 15.43 17.14
CA ARG A 102 -7.69 15.13 18.48
C ARG A 102 -6.67 15.46 19.58
N ASN A 103 -5.40 15.12 19.38
CA ASN A 103 -4.34 15.40 20.37
C ASN A 103 -4.05 16.91 20.48
N LEU A 104 -4.32 17.69 19.42
CA LEU A 104 -4.08 19.13 19.38
C LEU A 104 -5.30 19.99 19.76
N ALA A 105 -6.49 19.41 19.90
CA ALA A 105 -7.76 20.14 19.96
C ALA A 105 -7.82 21.26 21.03
N ASP A 106 -7.23 21.03 22.20
CA ASP A 106 -7.24 21.97 23.34
C ASP A 106 -5.85 22.61 23.59
N ILE A 107 -4.93 22.51 22.62
CA ILE A 107 -3.56 22.98 22.76
C ILE A 107 -3.42 24.38 22.12
N THR A 108 -2.89 25.32 22.89
CA THR A 108 -2.46 26.60 22.34
C THR A 108 -1.10 26.41 21.65
N LEU A 109 -1.01 26.72 20.35
CA LEU A 109 0.19 26.44 19.55
C LEU A 109 1.46 27.20 19.99
N THR A 110 1.32 28.25 20.80
CA THR A 110 2.46 28.98 21.40
C THR A 110 2.98 28.32 22.68
N ASP A 111 2.25 27.39 23.27
CA ASP A 111 2.70 26.58 24.41
C ASP A 111 3.50 25.38 23.87
N ILE A 112 4.78 25.62 23.59
CA ILE A 112 5.67 24.65 22.93
C ILE A 112 5.82 23.36 23.75
N GLU A 113 5.78 23.46 25.08
CA GLU A 113 5.90 22.28 25.94
C GLU A 113 4.66 21.38 25.80
N ARG A 114 3.46 21.95 25.91
CA ARG A 114 2.22 21.18 25.72
C ARG A 114 2.05 20.69 24.29
N LEU A 115 2.46 21.48 23.31
CA LEU A 115 2.47 21.09 21.90
C LEU A 115 3.37 19.87 21.65
N GLY A 116 4.60 19.90 22.17
CA GLY A 116 5.53 18.78 22.05
C GLY A 116 4.99 17.50 22.68
N LEU A 117 4.37 17.60 23.87
CA LEU A 117 3.72 16.46 24.52
C LEU A 117 2.55 15.90 23.71
N ALA A 118 1.71 16.76 23.13
CA ALA A 118 0.60 16.34 22.27
C ALA A 118 1.09 15.64 21.00
N ILE A 119 2.15 16.15 20.36
CA ILE A 119 2.80 15.52 19.21
C ILE A 119 3.33 14.13 19.58
N GLN A 120 4.06 14.00 20.68
CA GLN A 120 4.60 12.71 21.12
C GLN A 120 3.51 11.70 21.46
N ASN A 121 2.37 12.14 22.00
CA ASN A 121 1.22 11.27 22.24
C ASN A 121 0.60 10.77 20.93
N TYR A 122 0.42 11.67 19.95
CA TYR A 122 0.00 11.31 18.60
C TYR A 122 0.94 10.27 17.97
N GLU A 123 2.25 10.51 17.98
CA GLU A 123 3.24 9.61 17.39
C GLU A 123 3.18 8.23 18.05
N ARG A 124 3.15 8.17 19.38
CA ARG A 124 3.09 6.90 20.14
C ARG A 124 1.84 6.09 19.79
N GLU A 125 0.67 6.74 19.78
CA GLU A 125 -0.60 6.07 19.46
C GLU A 125 -0.60 5.50 18.05
N ARG A 126 -0.09 6.27 17.07
CA ARG A 126 -0.10 5.87 15.67
C ARG A 126 0.99 4.85 15.35
N MET A 127 2.20 5.01 15.88
CA MET A 127 3.28 4.01 15.74
C MET A 127 2.88 2.64 16.29
N ALA A 128 2.15 2.57 17.40
CA ALA A 128 1.66 1.32 17.97
C ALA A 128 0.73 0.54 17.00
N VAL A 129 0.02 1.26 16.12
CA VAL A 129 -0.85 0.68 15.10
C VAL A 129 -0.10 0.38 13.81
N THR A 130 0.70 1.33 13.32
CA THR A 130 1.29 1.25 11.97
C THR A 130 2.50 0.34 11.92
N THR A 131 3.36 0.34 12.94
CA THR A 131 4.59 -0.47 13.00
C THR A 131 4.37 -1.95 12.70
N PRO A 132 3.45 -2.68 13.36
CA PRO A 132 3.24 -4.10 13.05
C PRO A 132 2.62 -4.34 11.67
N LEU A 133 1.98 -3.32 11.07
CA LEU A 133 1.41 -3.43 9.72
C LEU A 133 2.47 -3.32 8.62
N LEU A 134 3.60 -2.66 8.85
CA LEU A 134 4.69 -2.61 7.87
C LEU A 134 5.18 -4.02 7.52
N GLU A 135 5.52 -4.82 8.53
CA GLU A 135 6.00 -6.20 8.32
C GLU A 135 4.91 -7.08 7.71
N LYS A 136 3.67 -6.93 8.17
CA LYS A 136 2.54 -7.67 7.59
C LYS A 136 2.32 -7.33 6.11
N ALA A 137 2.41 -6.06 5.73
CA ALA A 137 2.28 -5.62 4.35
C ALA A 137 3.45 -6.11 3.48
N ARG A 138 4.66 -6.10 4.04
CA ARG A 138 5.86 -6.65 3.40
C ARG A 138 5.67 -8.13 3.08
N GLN A 139 5.35 -8.94 4.09
CA GLN A 139 5.11 -10.37 3.91
C GLN A 139 3.96 -10.62 2.93
N GLY A 140 2.82 -9.91 3.07
CA GLY A 140 1.70 -10.05 2.16
C GLY A 140 2.04 -9.72 0.70
N GLY A 141 2.98 -8.80 0.47
CA GLY A 141 3.50 -8.48 -0.86
C GLY A 141 4.37 -9.60 -1.45
N TYR A 142 5.14 -10.32 -0.63
CA TYR A 142 5.87 -11.50 -1.10
C TYR A 142 4.93 -12.68 -1.34
N ASP A 143 4.01 -12.94 -0.41
CA ASP A 143 3.03 -14.01 -0.49
C ASP A 143 2.14 -13.87 -1.73
N SER A 144 1.80 -12.64 -2.13
CA SER A 144 1.00 -12.41 -3.34
C SER A 144 1.70 -12.81 -4.65
N HIS A 145 3.02 -13.03 -4.61
CA HIS A 145 3.83 -13.46 -5.75
C HIS A 145 4.38 -14.89 -5.56
N ALA A 146 3.94 -15.63 -4.53
CA ALA A 146 4.30 -17.02 -4.35
C ALA A 146 3.73 -17.89 -5.48
N GLU A 147 4.48 -18.90 -5.93
CA GLU A 147 4.11 -19.76 -7.06
C GLU A 147 2.75 -20.47 -6.87
N ASP A 148 2.43 -20.83 -5.63
CA ASP A 148 1.21 -21.55 -5.26
C ASP A 148 0.06 -20.62 -4.80
N GLN A 149 0.22 -19.31 -4.91
CA GLN A 149 -0.76 -18.36 -4.37
C GLN A 149 -2.15 -18.50 -5.01
N ALA A 150 -2.20 -18.76 -6.33
CA ALA A 150 -3.47 -18.98 -7.02
C ALA A 150 -4.20 -20.22 -6.48
N ASP A 151 -3.47 -21.29 -6.19
CA ASP A 151 -4.02 -22.52 -5.61
C ASP A 151 -4.51 -22.29 -4.17
N ARG A 152 -3.73 -21.57 -3.35
CA ARG A 152 -4.13 -21.20 -1.99
C ARG A 152 -5.44 -20.42 -1.99
N LEU A 153 -5.59 -19.44 -2.88
CA LEU A 153 -6.83 -18.65 -3.01
C LEU A 153 -8.01 -19.51 -3.43
N LYS A 154 -7.82 -20.41 -4.41
CA LYS A 154 -8.86 -21.34 -4.85
C LYS A 154 -9.34 -22.24 -3.71
N ILE A 155 -8.41 -22.87 -2.99
CA ILE A 155 -8.73 -23.76 -1.85
C ILE A 155 -9.49 -23.01 -0.76
N ALA A 156 -9.05 -21.80 -0.41
CA ALA A 156 -9.70 -20.98 0.60
C ALA A 156 -11.14 -20.63 0.20
N PHE A 157 -11.35 -20.26 -1.07
CA PHE A 157 -12.66 -19.94 -1.61
C PHE A 157 -13.60 -21.15 -1.61
N GLU A 158 -13.13 -22.31 -2.09
CA GLU A 158 -13.90 -23.56 -2.12
C GLU A 158 -14.30 -24.01 -0.71
N THR A 159 -13.38 -23.90 0.26
CA THR A 159 -13.62 -24.21 1.67
C THR A 159 -14.71 -23.32 2.25
N GLN A 160 -14.63 -22.02 2.00
CA GLN A 160 -15.63 -21.07 2.49
C GLN A 160 -17.00 -21.31 1.84
N LEU A 161 -17.05 -21.56 0.52
CA LEU A 161 -18.27 -21.84 -0.20
C LEU A 161 -18.96 -23.12 0.32
N ALA A 162 -18.20 -24.16 0.64
CA ALA A 162 -18.72 -25.39 1.23
C ALA A 162 -19.33 -25.15 2.63
N SER A 163 -18.72 -24.27 3.44
CA SER A 163 -19.26 -23.91 4.76
C SER A 163 -20.58 -23.15 4.71
N VAL A 164 -20.81 -22.36 3.66
CA VAL A 164 -22.06 -21.61 3.46
C VAL A 164 -23.17 -22.53 2.95
N ARG A 165 -22.85 -23.48 2.07
CA ARG A 165 -23.83 -24.42 1.49
C ARG A 165 -24.28 -25.53 2.43
N SER A 166 -23.54 -25.78 3.51
CA SER A 166 -23.89 -26.77 4.53
C SER A 166 -24.74 -26.20 5.69
N LYS A 167 -25.11 -24.92 5.61
CA LYS A 167 -26.09 -24.25 6.47
C LYS A 167 -27.40 -24.05 5.72
#